data_AF-A0AAY4C191-F1
#
_entry.id   AF-A0AAY4C191-F1
#
_cell.length_a   1.000
_cell.length_b   1.000
_cell.length_c   1.000
_cell.angle_alpha   90.00
_cell.angle_beta   90.00
_cell.angle_gamma   90.00
#
_symmetry.space_group_name_H-M   'P 1'
#
loop_
_entity.id
_entity.type
_entity.pdbx_description
1 polymer ?
#
loop_
_entity_poly.entity_id
_entity_poly.type
_entity_poly.pdbx_seq_one_letter_code
_entity_poly.pdbx_strand_id
1 'polypeptide(L)' 'MKVTVNFGRTRVVVPCKDGWLVRDLIQQATQRYRKIADQVNISLSASF' A
#
# COMPACT_ATOMS: atom_id res chain seq x y z
N MET A 1 -12.00 0.09 11.74
CA MET A 1 -10.62 -0.19 12.25
C MET A 1 -9.61 0.25 11.19
N LYS A 2 -8.45 0.79 11.55
CA LYS A 2 -7.36 1.07 10.59
C LYS A 2 -6.09 0.38 11.04
N VAL A 3 -5.38 -0.26 10.12
CA VAL A 3 -4.12 -0.94 10.41
C VAL A 3 -3.02 -0.39 9.53
N THR A 4 -1.79 -0.55 9.99
CA THR A 4 -0.61 -0.08 9.29
C THR A 4 0.24 -1.28 8.93
N VAL A 5 0.52 -1.43 7.64
CA VAL A 5 1.37 -2.49 7.10
C VAL A 5 2.68 -1.86 6.65
N ASN A 6 3.80 -2.37 7.14
CA ASN A 6 5.13 -1.92 6.73
C ASN A 6 5.65 -2.84 5.62
N PHE A 7 5.86 -2.28 4.43
CA PHE A 7 6.57 -2.91 3.32
C PHE A 7 8.01 -2.41 3.34
N GLY A 8 8.88 -3.08 4.10
CA GLY A 8 10.24 -2.61 4.33
C GLY A 8 10.27 -1.23 4.98
N ARG A 9 10.69 -0.20 4.23
CA ARG A 9 10.70 1.21 4.66
C ARG A 9 9.42 1.97 4.33
N THR A 10 8.53 1.40 3.52
CA THR A 10 7.29 2.06 3.10
C THR A 10 6.14 1.66 4.01
N ARG A 11 5.51 2.66 4.63
CA ARG A 11 4.37 2.46 5.53
C ARG A 11 3.06 2.67 4.78
N VAL A 12 2.20 1.67 4.76
CA VAL A 12 0.91 1.71 4.07
C VAL A 12 -0.22 1.58 5.09
N VAL A 13 -1.09 2.59 5.13
CA VAL A 13 -2.29 2.58 5.99
C VAL A 13 -3.45 1.96 5.22
N VAL A 14 -4.04 0.92 5.79
CA VAL A 14 -5.18 0.21 5.21
C VAL A 14 -6.38 0.32 6.16
N PRO A 15 -7.51 0.91 5.72
CA PRO A 15 -8.74 0.85 6.48
C PRO A 15 -9.32 -0.57 6.40
N CYS A 16 -9.59 -1.19 7.55
CA CYS A 16 -10.26 -2.49 7.60
C CYS A 16 -11.78 -2.30 7.62
N LYS A 17 -12.48 -3.18 6.91
CA LYS A 17 -13.94 -3.34 6.99
C LYS A 17 -14.28 -4.62 7.74
N ASP A 18 -15.49 -4.69 8.28
CA ASP A 18 -16.02 -5.90 8.91
C ASP A 18 -16.03 -7.08 7.94
N GLY A 19 -15.63 -8.26 8.43
CA GLY A 19 -15.53 -9.48 7.63
C GLY A 19 -14.28 -9.61 6.76
N TRP A 20 -13.32 -8.68 6.86
CA TRP A 20 -12.04 -8.82 6.12
C TRP A 20 -11.13 -9.86 6.77
N LEU A 21 -10.62 -10.76 5.94
CA LEU A 21 -9.58 -11.71 6.33
C LEU A 21 -8.20 -11.10 6.13
N VAL A 22 -7.19 -11.74 6.71
CA VAL A 22 -5.77 -11.35 6.52
C VAL A 22 -5.40 -11.31 5.04
N ARG A 23 -5.98 -12.19 4.21
CA ARG A 23 -5.78 -12.19 2.76
C ARG A 23 -6.29 -10.91 2.09
N ASP A 24 -7.48 -10.44 2.45
CA ASP A 24 -8.05 -9.19 1.92
C ASP A 24 -7.20 -7.99 2.36
N LEU A 25 -6.72 -8.02 3.60
CA LEU A 25 -5.82 -7.00 4.13
C LEU A 25 -4.52 -6.93 3.32
N ILE A 26 -3.88 -8.07 3.07
CA ILE A 26 -2.65 -8.16 2.28
C ILE A 26 -2.89 -7.67 0.85
N GLN A 27 -4.01 -8.04 0.23
CA GLN A 27 -4.34 -7.62 -1.14
C GLN A 27 -4.50 -6.09 -1.22
N GLN A 28 -5.25 -5.50 -0.28
CA GLN A 28 -5.43 -4.04 -0.20
C GLN A 28 -4.13 -3.30 0.09
N ALA A 29 -3.32 -3.83 1.02
CA ALA A 29 -2.01 -3.29 1.36
C ALA A 29 -1.07 -3.31 0.14
N THR A 30 -1.06 -4.42 -0.59
CA THR A 30 -0.23 -4.61 -1.79
C THR A 30 -0.66 -3.69 -2.94
N GLN A 31 -1.97 -3.52 -3.16
CA GLN A 31 -2.49 -2.62 -4.19
C GLN A 31 -2.13 -1.15 -3.90
N ARG A 32 -2.22 -0.74 -2.63
CA ARG A 32 -1.79 0.58 -2.16
C ARG A 32 -0.28 0.76 -2.29
N TYR A 33 0.50 -0.24 -1.90
CA TYR A 33 1.96 -0.22 -2.05
C TYR A 33 2.36 -0.08 -3.53
N ARG A 34 1.76 -0.86 -4.44
CA ARG A 34 2.01 -0.73 -5.89
C ARG A 34 1.71 0.65 -6.41
N LYS A 35 0.59 1.28 -6.02
CA LYS A 35 0.28 2.66 -6.45
C LYS A 35 1.33 3.67 -5.99
N ILE A 36 1.81 3.53 -4.74
CA ILE A 36 2.85 4.41 -4.20
C ILE A 36 4.19 4.14 -4.91
N ALA A 37 4.56 2.87 -5.09
CA ALA A 37 5.78 2.47 -5.78
C ALA A 37 5.78 2.92 -7.26
N ASP A 38 4.65 2.80 -7.94
CA ASP A 38 4.46 3.25 -9.32
C ASP A 38 4.51 4.78 -9.43
N GLN A 39 3.85 5.50 -8.52
CA GLN A 39 3.98 6.96 -8.43
C GLN A 39 5.40 7.43 -8.14
N VAL A 40 6.14 6.73 -7.25
CA VAL A 40 7.55 7.02 -6.97
C VAL A 40 8.40 6.78 -8.21
N ASN A 41 8.11 5.73 -9.00
CA ASN A 41 8.83 5.46 -10.23
C ASN A 41 8.54 6.51 -11.34
N ILE A 42 7.29 6.95 -11.48
CA ILE A 42 6.91 8.00 -12.44
C ILE A 42 7.53 9.36 -12.06
N SER A 43 7.58 9.70 -10.78
CA SER A 43 8.20 10.96 -10.32
C SER A 43 9.72 11.00 -10.52
N LEU A 44 10.40 9.85 -10.42
CA LEU A 44 11.83 9.74 -10.77
C LEU A 44 12.07 9.84 -12.29
N SER A 45 11.14 9.34 -13.11
CA SER A 45 11.22 9.46 -14.58
C SER A 45 10.93 10.88 -15.10
N ALA A 46 10.15 11.69 -14.38
CA ALA A 46 9.80 13.06 -14.80
C ALA A 46 10.89 14.10 -14.47
N SER A 47 11.99 13.68 -13.83
CA SER A 47 13.13 14.53 -13.48
C SER A 47 14.38 14.28 -14.34
N PHE A 48 14.26 13.45 -15.39
CA PHE A 48 15.29 13.20 -16.41
C PHE A 48 14.81 13.66 -17.79
#